data_AF-H8K9V2-F1
#
_entry.id   AF-H8K9V2-F1
#
_cell.length_a   1.000
_cell.length_b   1.000
_cell.length_c   1.000
_cell.angle_alpha   90.00
_cell.angle_beta   90.00
_cell.angle_gamma   90.00
#
_symmetry.space_group_name_H-M   'P 1'
#
loop_
_entity.id
_entity.type
_entity.pdbx_description
1 polymer ?
#
loop_
_entity_poly.entity_id
_entity_poly.type
_entity_poly.pdbx_seq_one_letter_code
_entity_poly.pdbx_strand_id
1 'polypeptide(L)' 'MLIPVSIRERVNIHPSEKITIEIENSEIKIVSVDNIIDEMHKIFTNNQIDKNISIVDDFIAERRQEYLIEEKRSKKCPK' A
#
# COMPACT_ATOMS: atom_id res chain seq x y z
N MET A 1 -13.94 21.10 13.73
CA MET A 1 -12.80 21.48 12.85
C MET A 1 -13.32 21.55 11.43
N LEU A 2 -13.03 22.62 10.70
CA LEU A 2 -13.56 22.86 9.36
C LEU A 2 -12.37 22.93 8.40
N ILE A 3 -12.24 21.94 7.51
CA ILE A 3 -11.18 21.92 6.49
C ILE A 3 -11.70 22.73 5.28
N PRO A 4 -10.98 23.78 4.83
CA PRO A 4 -11.35 24.54 3.65
C PRO A 4 -11.56 23.66 2.42
N VAL A 5 -12.55 24.01 1.59
CA VAL A 5 -12.88 23.28 0.35
C VAL A 5 -11.66 23.14 -0.55
N SER A 6 -10.89 24.22 -0.70
CA SER A 6 -9.68 24.24 -1.54
C SER A 6 -8.61 23.23 -1.09
N ILE A 7 -8.48 22.98 0.21
CA ILE A 7 -7.58 21.95 0.73
C ILE A 7 -8.14 20.58 0.42
N ARG A 8 -9.44 20.36 0.73
CA ARG A 8 -10.11 19.06 0.47
C ARG A 8 -10.01 18.64 -0.99
N GLU A 9 -10.24 19.54 -1.94
CA GLU A 9 -10.12 19.26 -3.37
C GLU A 9 -8.68 18.91 -3.77
N ARG A 10 -7.68 19.62 -3.21
CA ARG A 10 -6.26 19.37 -3.51
C ARG A 10 -5.78 18.00 -3.07
N VAL A 11 -6.27 17.55 -1.91
CA VAL A 11 -5.89 16.25 -1.34
C VAL A 11 -6.99 15.21 -1.49
N ASN A 12 -7.94 15.44 -2.42
CA ASN A 12 -9.03 14.53 -2.77
C ASN A 12 -9.79 13.96 -1.54
N ILE A 13 -10.07 14.79 -0.54
CA ILE A 13 -10.84 14.40 0.66
C ILE A 13 -12.32 14.70 0.44
N HIS A 14 -13.17 13.68 0.59
CA HIS A 14 -14.61 13.79 0.47
C HIS A 14 -15.33 13.92 1.82
N PRO A 15 -16.53 14.54 1.87
CA PRO A 15 -17.37 14.51 3.05
C PRO A 15 -17.66 13.07 3.47
N SER A 16 -17.63 12.80 4.78
CA SER A 16 -17.83 11.47 5.39
C SER A 16 -16.68 10.48 5.24
N GLU A 17 -15.55 10.86 4.63
CA GLU A 17 -14.33 10.04 4.69
C GLU A 17 -13.71 10.03 6.09
N LYS A 18 -13.07 8.89 6.40
CA LYS A 18 -12.25 8.76 7.61
C LYS A 18 -10.87 9.35 7.33
N ILE A 19 -10.45 10.28 8.16
CA ILE A 19 -9.13 10.88 8.12
C ILE A 19 -8.40 10.62 9.43
N THR A 20 -7.09 10.44 9.34
CA THR A 20 -6.20 10.40 10.50
C THR A 20 -5.69 11.82 10.77
N ILE A 21 -5.73 12.24 12.02
CA ILE A 21 -5.18 13.51 12.48
C ILE A 21 -4.03 13.20 13.42
N GLU A 22 -2.82 13.60 13.04
CA GLU A 22 -1.61 13.50 13.85
C GLU A 22 -1.29 14.89 14.41
N ILE A 23 -0.96 14.97 15.70
CA ILE A 23 -0.61 16.23 16.37
C ILE A 23 0.78 16.06 16.97
N GLU A 24 1.75 16.76 16.41
CA GLU A 24 3.14 16.76 16.88
C GLU A 24 3.71 18.18 16.81
N ASN A 25 4.53 18.58 17.78
CA ASN A 25 5.26 19.86 17.76
C ASN A 25 4.41 21.12 17.48
N SER A 26 3.18 21.16 17.98
CA SER A 26 2.20 22.24 17.71
C SER A 26 1.72 22.32 16.25
N GLU A 27 1.98 21.29 15.45
CA GLU A 27 1.47 21.13 14.10
C GLU A 27 0.35 20.08 14.06
N ILE A 28 -0.61 20.29 13.16
CA ILE A 28 -1.68 19.34 12.88
C ILE A 28 -1.46 18.81 11.47
N LYS A 29 -1.23 17.51 11.37
CA LYS A 29 -1.07 16.81 10.09
C LYS A 29 -2.31 15.97 9.83
N ILE A 30 -2.89 16.14 8.65
CA ILE A 30 -4.10 15.42 8.21
C ILE A 30 -3.66 14.42 7.15
N VAL A 31 -3.96 13.16 7.38
CA VAL A 31 -3.53 12.04 6.53
C VAL A 31 -4.75 11.23 6.13
N SER A 32 -4.95 11.01 4.83
CA SER A 32 -5.92 10.05 4.31
C SER A 32 -5.15 8.81 3.84
N VAL A 33 -5.25 7.72 4.60
CA VAL A 33 -4.54 6.47 4.30
C VAL A 33 -5.01 5.87 2.99
N ASP A 34 -6.33 5.84 2.76
CA ASP A 34 -6.93 5.31 1.55
C ASP A 34 -6.46 6.09 0.31
N ASN A 35 -6.40 7.42 0.40
CA ASN A 35 -5.94 8.24 -0.71
C ASN A 35 -4.43 8.06 -0.99
N ILE A 36 -3.61 7.83 0.04
CA ILE A 36 -2.19 7.48 -0.14
C ILE A 36 -2.04 6.13 -0.85
N ILE A 37 -2.84 5.13 -0.48
CA ILE A 37 -2.83 3.82 -1.12
C ILE A 37 -3.22 3.96 -2.61
N ASP A 38 -4.25 4.74 -2.90
CA ASP A 38 -4.71 4.98 -4.28
C ASP A 38 -3.67 5.73 -5.13
N GLU A 39 -3.03 6.75 -4.57
CA GLU A 39 -1.96 7.47 -5.26
C GLU A 39 -0.76 6.56 -5.54
N MET A 40 -0.34 5.77 -4.55
CA MET A 40 0.73 4.80 -4.73
C MET A 40 0.36 3.79 -5.80
N HIS A 41 -0.85 3.22 -5.75
CA HIS A 41 -1.33 2.28 -6.76
C HIS A 41 -1.31 2.90 -8.17
N LYS A 42 -1.79 4.14 -8.33
CA LYS A 42 -1.73 4.86 -9.62
C LYS A 42 -0.30 5.06 -10.11
N ILE A 43 0.62 5.48 -9.24
CA ILE A 43 2.04 5.63 -9.58
C ILE A 43 2.62 4.29 -10.02
N PHE A 44 2.34 3.22 -9.28
CA PHE A 44 2.81 1.87 -9.62
C PHE A 44 2.25 1.39 -10.96
N THR A 45 0.95 1.49 -11.19
CA THR A 45 0.33 1.04 -12.45
C THR A 45 0.78 1.88 -13.66
N ASN A 46 0.95 3.20 -13.49
CA ASN A 46 1.36 4.07 -14.59
C ASN A 46 2.83 3.88 -14.98
N ASN A 47 3.69 3.49 -14.03
CA ASN A 47 5.12 3.25 -14.28
C ASN A 47 5.45 1.78 -14.58
N GLN A 48 4.46 0.89 -14.67
CA GLN A 48 4.69 -0.47 -15.16
C GLN A 48 5.02 -0.41 -16.66
N ILE A 49 6.28 -0.70 -16.97
CA ILE A 49 6.81 -0.79 -18.34
C ILE A 49 6.12 -1.93 -19.11
N ASP A 50 5.68 -2.98 -18.41
CA ASP A 50 4.98 -4.12 -18.96
C ASP A 50 3.71 -4.43 -18.14
N LYS A 51 2.54 -4.15 -18.71
CA LYS A 51 1.23 -4.34 -18.05
C LYS A 51 0.86 -5.83 -17.85
N ASN A 52 1.63 -6.75 -18.44
CA ASN A 52 1.41 -8.19 -18.31
C ASN A 52 2.13 -8.82 -17.11
N ILE A 53 2.95 -8.08 -16.38
CA ILE A 53 3.68 -8.59 -15.22
C ILE A 53 2.98 -8.11 -13.95
N SER A 54 2.21 -9.01 -13.34
CA SER A 54 1.51 -8.77 -12.09
C SER A 54 2.48 -8.94 -10.93
N ILE A 55 2.87 -7.84 -10.28
CA ILE A 55 3.74 -7.83 -9.10
C ILE A 55 3.16 -8.72 -7.98
N VAL A 56 1.83 -8.79 -7.87
CA VAL A 56 1.15 -9.64 -6.88
C VAL A 56 1.38 -11.11 -7.21
N ASP A 57 1.26 -11.50 -8.48
CA ASP A 57 1.49 -12.88 -8.90
C ASP A 57 2.97 -13.27 -8.76
N ASP A 58 3.90 -12.36 -9.07
CA ASP A 58 5.33 -12.56 -8.86
C ASP A 58 5.64 -12.76 -7.37
N PHE A 59 5.09 -11.92 -6.50
CA PHE A 59 5.24 -12.06 -5.05
C PHE A 59 4.66 -13.37 -4.52
N ILE A 60 3.48 -13.77 -5.00
CA ILE A 60 2.86 -15.06 -4.64
C ILE A 60 3.72 -16.23 -5.13
N ALA A 61 4.26 -16.15 -6.35
CA ALA A 61 5.11 -17.18 -6.93
C ALA A 61 6.42 -17.34 -6.14
N GLU A 62 7.06 -16.22 -5.78
CA GLU A 62 8.27 -16.19 -4.98
C GLU A 62 8.05 -16.81 -3.59
N ARG A 63 6.97 -16.41 -2.89
CA ARG A 63 6.60 -16.99 -1.60
C ARG A 63 6.32 -18.49 -1.67
N ARG A 64 5.66 -18.95 -2.74
CA ARG A 64 5.43 -20.39 -2.97
C ARG A 64 6.74 -21.14 -3.21
N GLN A 65 7.69 -20.56 -3.93
CA GLN A 65 9.01 -21.17 -4.12
C GLN A 65 9.80 -21.26 -2.82
N GLU A 66 9.81 -20.20 -2.00
CA GLU A 66 10.45 -20.24 -0.67
C GLU A 66 9.89 -21.37 0.18
N TYR A 67 8.57 -21.48 0.25
CA TYR A 67 7.89 -22.53 1.02
C TYR A 67 8.26 -23.94 0.54
N LEU A 68 8.30 -24.16 -0.78
CA LEU A 68 8.71 -25.45 -1.36
C LEU A 68 10.17 -25.81 -1.08
N ILE A 69 11.06 -24.81 -1.01
CA ILE A 69 12.46 -25.00 -0.64
C ILE A 69 12.56 -25.39 0.85
N GLU A 70 11.82 -24.73 1.72
CA GLU A 70 11.76 -25.05 3.15
C GLU A 70 11.18 -26.45 3.42
N GLU A 71 10.10 -26.84 2.74
CA GLU A 71 9.54 -28.19 2.83
C GLU A 71 10.54 -29.27 2.39
N LYS A 72 11.30 -29.02 1.32
CA LYS A 72 12.36 -29.95 0.87
C LYS A 72 13.52 -30.04 1.86
N ARG A 73 13.84 -28.96 2.57
CA ARG A 73 14.84 -28.97 3.65
C ARG A 73 14.33 -29.72 4.88
N SER A 74 13.06 -29.56 5.24
CA SER A 74 12.42 -30.28 6.35
C SER A 74 12.36 -31.80 6.13
N LYS A 75 12.07 -32.24 4.89
CA LYS A 75 11.99 -33.68 4.54
C LYS A 75 13.35 -34.39 4.40
N LYS A 76 14.48 -33.66 4.39
CA LYS A 76 15.83 -34.23 4.25
C LYS A 76 16.53 -34.55 5.57
N CYS A 77 15.94 -34.22 6.72
CA CYS A 77 16.43 -34.66 8.03
C CYS A 77 15.47 -35.70 8.63
N PRO A 78 15.67 -37.01 8.38
CA PRO A 78 15.18 -38.00 9.32
C PRO A 78 16.02 -37.85 10.61
N LYS A 79 15.33 -37.89 11.76
CA LYS A 79 15.97 -38.04 13.07
C LYS A 79 16.82 -39.30 13.13
#